data_AF-A0A222WJD7-F1
#
_entry.id   AF-A0A222WJD7-F1
#
_cell.length_a   1.000
_cell.length_b   1.000
_cell.length_c   1.000
_cell.angle_alpha   90.00
_cell.angle_beta   90.00
_cell.angle_gamma   90.00
#
_symmetry.space_group_name_H-M   'P 1'
#
loop_
_entity.id
_entity.type
_entity.pdbx_description
1 polymer ?
#
loop_
_entity_poly.entity_id
_entity_poly.type
_entity_poly.pdbx_seq_one_letter_code
_entity_poly.pdbx_strand_id
1 'polypeptide(L)' 'MLKVKLKLHIVMKNKGITQTKLSQLTGIRQATISDMCRNARQEISFPVIEKIAHALEITDLSELIQLEEEN' A
#
# COMPACT_ATOMS: atom_id res chain seq x y z
N MET A 1 0.67 15.30 -16.04
CA MET A 1 0.27 13.93 -16.49
C MET A 1 -0.39 13.22 -15.32
N LEU A 2 -1.34 12.29 -15.50
CA LEU A 2 -1.87 11.53 -14.36
C LEU A 2 -0.93 10.39 -13.96
N LYS A 3 -0.71 10.21 -12.66
CA LYS A 3 0.08 9.11 -12.09
C LYS A 3 -0.68 8.36 -11.00
N VAL A 4 -0.45 7.06 -10.92
CA VAL A 4 -0.96 6.21 -9.83
C VAL A 4 -0.17 6.48 -8.56
N LYS A 5 -0.88 6.70 -7.45
CA LYS A 5 -0.31 6.88 -6.11
C LYS A 5 -0.89 5.87 -5.13
N LEU A 6 0.00 5.23 -4.38
CA LEU A 6 -0.33 4.40 -3.23
C LEU A 6 -0.48 5.25 -1.97
N LYS A 7 -1.61 5.07 -1.29
CA LYS A 7 -1.96 5.66 0.00
C LYS A 7 -1.63 4.77 1.19
N LEU A 8 -0.83 3.73 1.00
CA LEU A 8 -0.55 2.71 2.01
C LEU A 8 -0.12 3.29 3.37
N HIS A 9 0.75 4.32 3.36
CA HIS A 9 1.21 4.97 4.60
C HIS A 9 0.07 5.64 5.38
N ILE A 10 -0.92 6.21 4.70
CA ILE A 10 -2.10 6.85 5.31
C ILE A 10 -3.00 5.79 5.92
N VAL A 11 -3.32 4.75 5.13
CA VAL A 11 -4.17 3.63 5.58
C VAL A 11 -3.58 2.96 6.81
N MET A 12 -2.26 2.72 6.80
CA MET A 12 -1.57 2.11 7.94
C MET A 12 -1.61 2.99 9.19
N LYS A 13 -1.41 4.31 9.03
CA LYS A 13 -1.51 5.27 10.13
C LYS A 13 -2.91 5.27 10.73
N ASN A 14 -3.95 5.30 9.89
CA ASN A 14 -5.34 5.31 10.32
C ASN A 14 -5.74 4.02 11.07
N LYS A 15 -5.17 2.88 10.67
CA LYS A 15 -5.38 1.57 11.32
C LYS A 15 -4.39 1.28 12.46
N GLY A 16 -3.50 2.21 12.80
CA GLY A 16 -2.52 2.04 13.89
C GLY A 16 -1.52 0.90 13.68
N ILE A 17 -1.24 0.51 12.44
CA ILE A 17 -0.41 -0.64 12.10
C ILE A 17 0.98 -0.22 11.61
N THR A 18 2.02 -0.90 12.10
CA THR A 18 3.41 -0.65 11.68
C THR A 18 3.78 -1.44 10.41
N GLN A 19 4.83 -1.01 9.71
CA GLN A 19 5.32 -1.75 8.52
C GLN A 19 5.79 -3.17 8.87
N THR A 20 6.41 -3.35 10.04
CA THR A 20 6.79 -4.66 10.55
C THR A 20 5.57 -5.54 10.79
N LYS A 21 4.50 -5.00 11.39
CA LYS A 21 3.27 -5.77 11.61
C LYS A 21 2.59 -6.13 10.29
N LEU A 22 2.51 -5.19 9.34
CA LEU A 22 1.95 -5.49 8.00
C LEU A 22 2.79 -6.54 7.26
N SER A 23 4.12 -6.50 7.41
CA SER A 23 5.03 -7.52 6.85
C SER A 23 4.71 -8.92 7.39
N GLN A 24 4.49 -9.02 8.71
CA GLN A 24 4.11 -10.28 9.35
C GLN A 24 2.74 -10.80 8.89
N LEU A 25 1.74 -9.91 8.73
CA LEU A 25 0.39 -10.30 8.31
C LEU A 25 0.34 -10.75 6.84
N THR A 26 1.13 -10.14 5.98
CA THR A 26 1.07 -10.34 4.52
C THR A 26 2.14 -11.30 3.99
N GLY A 27 3.19 -11.55 4.77
CA GLY A 27 4.40 -12.23 4.30
C GLY A 27 5.23 -11.41 3.30
N ILE A 28 4.87 -10.14 3.05
CA ILE A 28 5.64 -9.23 2.19
C ILE A 28 6.83 -8.70 2.98
N ARG A 29 8.01 -8.61 2.36
CA ARG A 29 9.21 -8.05 3.02
C ARG A 29 8.95 -6.62 3.49
N GLN A 30 9.36 -6.28 4.71
CA GLN A 30 9.19 -4.92 5.25
C GLN A 30 9.85 -3.85 4.37
N ALA A 31 10.99 -4.14 3.72
CA ALA A 31 11.61 -3.25 2.74
C ALA A 31 10.67 -2.93 1.55
N THR A 32 9.98 -3.93 1.02
CA THR A 32 8.99 -3.74 -0.04
C THR A 32 7.81 -2.89 0.43
N ILE A 33 7.35 -3.08 1.68
CA ILE A 33 6.32 -2.22 2.29
C ILE A 33 6.82 -0.77 2.44
N SER A 34 8.07 -0.59 2.85
CA SER A 34 8.70 0.74 2.93
C SER A 34 8.74 1.43 1.56
N ASP A 35 9.11 0.71 0.50
CA ASP A 35 9.11 1.23 -0.87
C ASP A 35 7.70 1.63 -1.33
N MET A 36 6.68 0.80 -1.04
CA MET A 36 5.28 1.10 -1.34
C MET A 36 4.78 2.35 -0.60
N CYS A 37 5.10 2.48 0.70
CA CYS A 37 4.75 3.66 1.49
C CYS A 37 5.37 4.95 0.93
N ARG A 38 6.62 4.87 0.44
CA ARG A 38 7.33 6.00 -0.18
C ARG A 38 6.96 6.22 -1.65
N ASN A 39 6.12 5.37 -2.24
CA ASN A 39 5.83 5.37 -3.67
C ASN A 39 7.12 5.30 -4.53
N ALA A 40 8.17 4.65 -4.01
CA ALA A 40 9.43 4.45 -4.72
C ALA A 40 9.32 3.34 -5.77
N ARG A 41 8.26 2.52 -5.71
CA ARG A 41 7.97 1.45 -6.65
C ARG A 41 6.93 1.92 -7.67
N GLN A 42 7.22 1.72 -8.96
CA GLN A 42 6.31 2.10 -10.05
C GLN A 42 5.38 0.96 -10.48
N GLU A 43 5.66 -0.28 -10.08
CA GLU A 43 4.86 -1.46 -10.43
C GLU A 43 4.43 -2.20 -9.16
N ILE A 44 3.20 -2.70 -9.11
CA ILE A 44 2.71 -3.56 -8.03
C ILE A 44 1.81 -4.64 -8.64
N SER A 45 1.94 -5.88 -8.18
CA SER A 45 1.14 -6.98 -8.71
C SER A 45 -0.18 -7.13 -7.94
N PHE A 46 -1.22 -7.63 -8.59
CA PHE A 46 -2.52 -7.89 -7.93
C PHE A 46 -2.41 -8.77 -6.68
N PRO A 47 -1.62 -9.87 -6.66
CA PRO A 47 -1.47 -10.67 -5.44
C PRO A 47 -0.88 -9.90 -4.25
N VAL A 48 -0.06 -8.88 -4.50
CA VAL A 48 0.45 -8.00 -3.43
C VAL A 48 -0.65 -7.08 -2.93
N ILE A 49 -1.43 -6.49 -3.83
CA ILE A 49 -2.59 -5.66 -3.49
C ILE A 49 -3.63 -6.46 -2.69
N GLU A 50 -3.98 -7.66 -3.13
CA GLU A 50 -4.94 -8.55 -2.47
C GLU A 50 -4.50 -8.92 -1.05
N LYS A 51 -3.22 -9.27 -0.87
CA LYS A 51 -2.67 -9.55 0.46
C LYS A 51 -2.76 -8.36 1.40
N ILE A 52 -2.44 -7.16 0.90
CA ILE A 52 -2.50 -5.92 1.69
C ILE A 52 -3.97 -5.60 2.01
N ALA A 53 -4.86 -5.68 1.02
CA ALA A 53 -6.28 -5.41 1.20
C ALA A 53 -6.89 -6.37 2.22
N HIS A 54 -6.60 -7.67 2.14
CA HIS A 54 -7.04 -8.65 3.11
C HIS A 54 -6.47 -8.38 4.51
N ALA A 55 -5.16 -8.11 4.62
CA ALA A 55 -4.51 -7.84 5.91
C ALA A 55 -4.98 -6.55 6.58
N LEU A 56 -5.47 -5.59 5.80
CA LEU A 56 -5.97 -4.31 6.27
C LEU A 56 -7.51 -4.22 6.26
N GLU A 57 -8.22 -5.30 5.94
CA GLU A 57 -9.70 -5.33 5.86
C GLU A 57 -10.25 -4.22 4.94
N ILE A 58 -9.73 -4.15 3.73
CA ILE A 58 -10.12 -3.18 2.70
C ILE A 58 -10.87 -3.91 1.60
N THR A 59 -12.07 -3.44 1.30
CA THR A 59 -12.90 -3.94 0.21
C THR A 59 -13.03 -2.94 -0.94
N ASP A 60 -12.71 -1.67 -0.70
CA ASP A 60 -12.64 -0.63 -1.72
C ASP A 60 -11.18 -0.27 -2.04
N LEU A 61 -10.75 -0.58 -3.27
CA LEU A 61 -9.39 -0.28 -3.74
C LEU A 61 -9.08 1.23 -3.71
N SER A 62 -10.09 2.09 -3.78
CA SER A 62 -9.93 3.54 -3.70
C SER A 62 -9.32 3.99 -2.37
N GLU A 63 -9.39 3.18 -1.31
CA GLU A 63 -8.72 3.44 -0.03
C GLU A 63 -7.19 3.34 -0.17
N LEU A 64 -6.70 2.45 -1.04
CA LEU A 64 -5.27 2.17 -1.23
C LEU A 64 -4.65 2.92 -2.40
N ILE A 65 -5.42 3.20 -3.45
CA ILE A 65 -4.91 3.71 -4.74
C ILE A 65 -5.68 4.95 -5.17
N GLN A 66 -4.97 5.94 -5.72
CA GLN A 66 -5.58 7.09 -6.39
C GLN A 66 -4.77 7.55 -7.60
N LEU A 67 -5.38 8.39 -8.44
CA LEU A 67 -4.68 9.13 -9.48
C LEU A 67 -4.36 10.53 -8.98
N GLU A 68 -3.14 11.00 -9.22
CA GLU A 68 -2.69 12.36 -8.92
C GLU A 68 -2.16 13.04 -10.17
N GLU A 69 -2.32 14.37 -10.24
CA GLU A 69 -1.66 15.18 -11.26
C GLU A 69 -0.17 15.30 -10.93
N GLU A 70 0.67 14.92 -11.88
CA GLU A 70 2.10 15.17 -11.85
C GLU A 70 2.37 16.61 -12.30
N ASN A 71 2.88 17.42 -11.37
CA ASN A 71 3.46 18.75 -11.60
C ASN A 71 4.87 18.65 -12.18
#